data_AF-A0A2S3U1B5-F1
#
_entry.id   AF-A0A2S3U1B5-F1
#
_cell.length_a   1.000
_cell.length_b   1.000
_cell.length_c   1.000
_cell.angle_alpha   90.00
_cell.angle_beta   90.00
_cell.angle_gamma   90.00
#
_symmetry.space_group_name_H-M   'P 1'
#
loop_
_entity.id
_entity.type
_entity.pdbx_description
1 polymer ?
#
loop_
_entity_poly.entity_id
_entity_poly.type
_entity_poly.pdbx_seq_one_letter_code
_entity_poly.pdbx_strand_id
1 'polypeptide(L)'
;MPAGVGQVNLSRLYLHGLGFIENIILTIPLGWGIKRHFHHYPLLGLGLTGLLVGASIESLQYFMSQHWLINRSSDINDVIANATGILIGGLVAATFQFVAQHRKTSVTDY
;
A
#
# COMPACT_ATOMS: atom_id res chain seq x y z
N MET A 1 5.93 -15.61 -20.68
CA MET A 1 7.21 -14.95 -20.95
C MET A 1 8.33 -15.96 -20.69
N PRO A 2 9.46 -15.95 -21.42
CA PRO A 2 10.63 -16.75 -21.07
C PRO A 2 11.16 -16.35 -19.69
N ALA A 3 11.60 -17.32 -18.88
CA ALA A 3 12.18 -17.06 -17.55
C ALA A 3 13.31 -16.01 -17.61
N GLY A 4 13.30 -15.04 -16.70
CA GLY A 4 14.34 -14.00 -16.61
C GLY A 4 14.14 -12.75 -17.46
N VAL A 5 13.06 -12.67 -18.25
CA VAL A 5 12.73 -11.45 -19.00
C VAL A 5 11.58 -10.74 -18.27
N GLY A 6 11.87 -10.19 -17.10
CA GLY A 6 10.95 -9.27 -16.44
C GLY A 6 10.62 -8.11 -17.38
N GLN A 7 9.34 -7.79 -17.51
CA GLN A 7 8.85 -6.69 -18.33
C GLN A 7 8.41 -5.54 -17.43
N VAL A 8 8.47 -4.31 -17.95
CA VAL A 8 7.95 -3.12 -17.25
C VAL A 8 6.77 -2.59 -18.03
N ASN A 9 5.62 -2.45 -17.38
CA ASN A 9 4.40 -1.93 -17.96
C ASN A 9 3.95 -0.67 -17.20
N LEU A 10 4.14 0.49 -17.83
CA LEU A 10 3.79 1.79 -17.23
C LEU A 10 2.58 2.44 -17.89
N SER A 11 2.06 1.87 -18.98
CA SER A 11 1.07 2.53 -19.84
C SER A 11 -0.30 1.87 -19.82
N ARG A 12 -0.40 0.58 -19.49
CA ARG A 12 -1.70 -0.10 -19.37
C ARG A 12 -2.19 -0.06 -17.94
N LEU A 13 -3.21 0.77 -17.72
CA LEU A 13 -3.93 0.80 -16.45
C LEU A 13 -4.99 -0.31 -16.42
N TYR A 14 -4.78 -1.33 -15.58
CA TYR A 14 -5.70 -2.43 -15.36
C TYR A 14 -5.92 -2.62 -13.85
N LEU A 15 -6.90 -1.89 -13.32
CA LEU A 15 -7.12 -1.70 -11.88
C LEU A 15 -8.15 -2.67 -11.27
N HIS A 16 -8.43 -3.79 -11.93
CA HIS A 16 -9.48 -4.75 -11.52
C HIS A 16 -9.01 -6.21 -11.51
N GLY A 17 -7.73 -6.46 -11.72
CA GLY A 17 -7.17 -7.81 -11.67
C GLY A 17 -7.08 -8.37 -10.24
N LEU A 18 -7.06 -9.69 -10.11
CA LEU A 18 -6.83 -10.35 -8.83
C LEU A 18 -5.52 -9.88 -8.17
N GLY A 19 -4.42 -9.79 -8.94
CA GLY A 19 -3.14 -9.28 -8.42
C GLY A 19 -3.20 -7.83 -7.91
N PHE A 20 -4.04 -7.00 -8.51
CA PHE A 20 -4.25 -5.62 -8.06
C PHE A 20 -4.92 -5.61 -6.67
N ILE A 21 -5.96 -6.42 -6.48
CA ILE A 21 -6.66 -6.55 -5.19
C ILE A 21 -5.74 -7.18 -4.13
N GLU A 22 -4.96 -8.19 -4.50
CA GLU A 22 -3.96 -8.82 -3.63
C GLU A 22 -2.95 -7.80 -3.09
N ASN A 23 -2.40 -6.95 -3.96
CA ASN A 23 -1.46 -5.90 -3.58
C ASN A 23 -2.08 -4.86 -2.65
N ILE A 24 -3.35 -4.49 -2.87
CA ILE A 24 -4.09 -3.64 -1.92
C ILE A 24 -4.19 -4.30 -0.56
N ILE A 25 -4.69 -5.54 -0.50
CA ILE A 25 -4.93 -6.24 0.78
C ILE A 25 -3.63 -6.41 1.55
N LEU A 26 -2.54 -6.74 0.86
CA LEU A 26 -1.23 -6.98 1.45
C LEU A 26 -0.65 -5.73 2.13
N THR A 27 -0.92 -4.53 1.61
CA THR A 27 -0.32 -3.29 2.15
C THR A 27 -1.21 -2.54 3.15
N ILE A 28 -2.46 -2.98 3.36
CA ILE A 28 -3.35 -2.44 4.40
C ILE A 28 -2.71 -2.47 5.81
N PRO A 29 -2.14 -3.60 6.28
CA PRO A 29 -1.53 -3.65 7.61
C PRO A 29 -0.40 -2.63 7.80
N LEU A 30 0.38 -2.37 6.74
CA LEU A 30 1.46 -1.38 6.77
C LEU A 30 0.91 0.04 6.94
N GLY A 31 -0.08 0.42 6.14
CA GLY A 31 -0.73 1.72 6.24
C GLY A 31 -1.36 1.97 7.61
N TRP A 32 -2.02 0.94 8.15
CA TRP A 32 -2.58 0.97 9.49
C TRP A 32 -1.49 1.16 10.55
N GLY A 33 -0.39 0.41 10.46
CA GLY A 33 0.74 0.50 11.38
C GLY A 33 1.39 1.88 11.37
N ILE A 34 1.64 2.47 10.18
CA ILE A 34 2.23 3.81 10.05
C ILE A 34 1.32 4.85 10.71
N LYS A 35 0.04 4.89 10.35
CA LYS A 35 -0.89 5.90 10.89
C LYS A 35 -1.20 5.69 12.38
N ARG A 36 -1.13 4.45 12.87
CA ARG A 36 -1.22 4.13 14.30
C ARG A 36 0.02 4.56 15.08
N HIS A 37 1.21 4.44 14.51
CA HIS A 37 2.41 4.87 15.20
C HIS A 37 2.57 6.39 15.16
N PHE A 38 2.28 7.00 14.00
CA PHE A 38 2.37 8.44 13.77
C PHE A 38 0.97 9.05 13.65
N HIS A 39 0.28 9.23 14.77
CA HIS A 39 -1.12 9.72 14.80
C HIS A 39 -1.35 11.01 14.00
N HIS A 40 -0.41 11.96 14.06
CA HIS A 40 -0.51 13.25 13.37
C HIS A 40 0.00 13.23 11.92
N TYR A 41 0.39 12.07 11.40
CA TYR A 41 0.87 11.98 10.02
C TYR A 41 -0.28 12.24 9.04
N PRO A 42 -0.17 13.24 8.14
CA PRO A 42 -1.26 13.63 7.26
C PRO A 42 -1.56 12.53 6.23
N LEU A 43 -2.83 12.37 5.86
CA LEU A 43 -3.25 11.35 4.88
C LEU A 43 -2.60 11.56 3.50
N LEU A 44 -2.39 12.82 3.09
CA LEU A 44 -1.65 13.13 1.86
C LEU A 44 -0.20 12.63 1.94
N GLY A 45 0.46 12.87 3.06
CA GLY A 45 1.81 12.36 3.32
C GLY A 45 1.84 10.82 3.27
N LEU A 46 0.84 10.18 3.87
CA LEU A 46 0.68 8.73 3.83
C LEU A 46 0.47 8.19 2.41
N GLY A 47 -0.26 8.90 1.55
CA GLY A 47 -0.41 8.57 0.14
C GLY A 47 0.91 8.65 -0.62
N LEU A 48 1.70 9.70 -0.39
CA LEU A 48 3.03 9.85 -0.98
C LEU A 48 4.00 8.76 -0.49
N THR A 49 3.98 8.43 0.81
CA THR A 49 4.70 7.28 1.35
C THR A 49 4.25 6.00 0.67
N GLY A 50 2.94 5.84 0.45
CA GLY A 50 2.38 4.68 -0.24
C GLY A 50 2.92 4.52 -1.66
N LEU A 51 3.00 5.62 -2.43
CA LEU A 51 3.62 5.62 -3.76
C LEU A 51 5.10 5.26 -3.71
N LEU A 52 5.86 5.83 -2.76
CA LEU A 52 7.29 5.52 -2.60
C LEU A 52 7.51 4.04 -2.23
N VAL A 53 6.73 3.52 -1.29
CA VAL A 53 6.78 2.12 -0.88
C VAL A 53 6.36 1.21 -2.03
N GLY A 54 5.26 1.52 -2.72
CA GLY A 54 4.80 0.77 -3.88
C GLY A 54 5.85 0.71 -4.98
N ALA A 55 6.45 1.84 -5.35
CA ALA A 55 7.54 1.89 -6.33
C ALA A 55 8.78 1.12 -5.87
N SER A 56 9.08 1.10 -4.58
CA SER A 56 10.20 0.35 -4.02
C SER A 56 9.98 -1.16 -4.08
N ILE A 57 8.78 -1.63 -3.69
CA ILE A 57 8.38 -3.05 -3.81
C ILE A 57 8.48 -3.49 -5.26
N GLU A 58 7.94 -2.68 -6.16
CA GLU A 58 7.91 -2.94 -7.59
C GLU A 58 9.32 -3.03 -8.20
N SER A 59 10.19 -2.08 -7.83
CA SER A 59 11.60 -2.07 -8.26
C SER A 59 12.35 -3.30 -7.76
N LEU A 60 12.10 -3.74 -6.53
CA LEU A 60 12.68 -4.96 -5.98
C LEU A 60 12.17 -6.20 -6.72
N GLN A 61 10.87 -6.28 -7.00
CA GLN A 61 10.29 -7.39 -7.78
C GLN A 61 10.86 -7.44 -9.19
N TYR A 62 11.01 -6.30 -9.85
CA TYR A 62 11.67 -6.22 -11.15
C TYR A 62 13.13 -6.69 -11.07
N PHE A 63 13.91 -6.19 -10.10
CA PHE A 63 15.28 -6.64 -9.90
C PHE A 63 15.36 -8.16 -9.67
N MET A 64 14.46 -8.69 -8.84
CA MET A 64 14.38 -10.12 -8.57
C MET A 64 14.01 -10.95 -9.79
N SER A 65 13.16 -10.41 -10.68
CA SER A 65 12.77 -11.08 -11.93
C SER A 65 13.96 -11.32 -12.86
N GLN A 66 14.91 -10.37 -12.89
CA GLN A 66 16.13 -10.47 -13.70
C GLN A 66 17.16 -11.39 -13.04
N HIS A 67 17.35 -11.26 -11.72
CA HIS A 67 18.44 -11.93 -11.01
C HIS A 67 18.12 -13.38 -10.62
N TRP A 68 16.88 -13.67 -10.22
CA TRP A 68 16.44 -15.01 -9.80
C TRP A 68 15.54 -15.69 -10.84
N LEU A 69 15.46 -15.15 -12.06
CA LEU A 69 14.68 -15.70 -13.18
C LEU A 69 13.18 -15.89 -12.87
N ILE A 70 12.66 -15.14 -11.89
CA ILE A 70 11.23 -15.17 -11.54
C ILE A 70 10.46 -14.46 -12.65
N ASN A 71 9.56 -15.18 -13.33
CA ASN A 71 8.70 -14.60 -14.37
C ASN A 71 7.58 -13.73 -13.78
N ARG A 72 7.94 -12.53 -13.33
CA ARG A 72 7.01 -11.49 -12.91
C ARG A 72 7.17 -10.27 -13.81
N SER A 73 6.05 -9.76 -14.29
CA SER A 73 5.99 -8.44 -14.92
C SER A 73 5.91 -7.41 -13.82
N SER A 74 6.64 -6.32 -14.03
CA SER A 74 6.52 -5.12 -13.24
C SER A 74 5.45 -4.20 -13.82
N ASP A 75 4.53 -3.67 -13.00
CA ASP A 75 3.37 -2.91 -13.45
C ASP A 75 3.10 -1.66 -12.57
N ILE A 76 2.80 -0.53 -13.21
CA ILE A 76 2.33 0.68 -12.53
C ILE A 76 1.06 0.43 -11.71
N ASN A 77 0.23 -0.52 -12.13
CA ASN A 77 -0.96 -0.95 -11.41
C ASN A 77 -0.60 -1.44 -10.00
N ASP A 78 0.54 -2.12 -9.83
CA ASP A 78 0.98 -2.68 -8.55
C ASP A 78 1.48 -1.58 -7.61
N VAL A 79 2.14 -0.55 -8.14
CA VAL A 79 2.48 0.66 -7.37
C VAL A 79 1.23 1.37 -6.86
N ILE A 80 0.23 1.55 -7.74
CA ILE A 80 -1.05 2.19 -7.39
C ILE A 80 -1.82 1.34 -6.36
N ALA A 81 -1.86 0.02 -6.53
CA ALA A 81 -2.48 -0.91 -5.60
C ALA A 81 -1.84 -0.83 -4.22
N ASN A 82 -0.51 -0.90 -4.15
CA ASN A 82 0.25 -0.81 -2.92
C ASN A 82 -0.01 0.52 -2.18
N ALA A 83 0.01 1.64 -2.91
CA ALA A 83 -0.30 2.95 -2.35
C ALA A 83 -1.75 3.05 -1.85
N THR A 84 -2.69 2.47 -2.59
CA THR A 84 -4.12 2.42 -2.23
C THR A 84 -4.33 1.63 -0.94
N GLY A 85 -3.73 0.45 -0.80
CA GLY A 85 -3.81 -0.34 0.43
C GLY A 85 -3.24 0.39 1.64
N ILE A 86 -2.11 1.09 1.49
CA ILE A 86 -1.52 1.91 2.55
C ILE A 86 -2.47 3.04 2.99
N LEU A 87 -3.11 3.72 2.03
CA LEU A 87 -4.10 4.75 2.33
C LEU A 87 -5.33 4.19 3.05
N ILE A 88 -5.86 3.05 2.60
CA ILE A 88 -7.00 2.36 3.24
C ILE A 88 -6.64 1.98 4.68
N GLY A 89 -5.49 1.34 4.89
CA GLY A 89 -5.03 0.98 6.23
C GLY A 89 -4.89 2.20 7.15
N GLY A 90 -4.36 3.30 6.62
CA GLY A 90 -4.26 4.56 7.34
C GLY A 90 -5.61 5.14 7.73
N LEU A 91 -6.57 5.15 6.80
CA LEU A 91 -7.94 5.59 7.08
C LEU A 91 -8.58 4.75 8.19
N VAL A 92 -8.45 3.43 8.13
CA VAL A 92 -8.94 2.52 9.18
C VAL A 92 -8.33 2.87 10.54
N ALA A 93 -7.02 3.11 10.59
CA ALA A 93 -6.33 3.50 11.83
C ALA A 93 -6.82 4.86 12.36
N ALA A 94 -7.01 5.85 11.48
CA ALA A 94 -7.49 7.17 11.83
C ALA A 94 -8.92 7.13 12.39
N THR A 95 -9.82 6.39 11.74
CA THR A 95 -11.19 6.19 12.21
C THR A 95 -11.21 5.49 13.56
N PHE A 96 -10.40 4.44 13.74
CA PHE A 96 -10.32 3.74 15.03
C PHE A 96 -9.85 4.66 16.17
N GLN A 97 -8.82 5.49 15.92
CA GLN A 97 -8.32 6.46 16.90
C GLN A 97 -9.37 7.52 17.26
N PHE A 98 -10.06 8.05 16.25
CA PHE A 98 -11.13 9.04 16.44
C PHE A 98 -12.24 8.50 17.33
N VAL A 99 -12.76 7.30 17.02
CA VAL A 99 -13.81 6.65 17.81
C VAL A 99 -13.33 6.32 19.23
N ALA A 100 -12.09 5.84 19.39
CA ALA A 100 -11.53 5.52 20.69
C ALA A 100 -11.33 6.75 21.58
N GLN A 101 -10.97 7.91 21.00
CA GLN A 101 -10.86 9.17 21.74
C GLN A 101 -12.22 9.69 22.20
N HIS A 102 -13.24 9.65 21.33
CA HIS A 102 -14.60 10.10 21.67
C HIS A 102 -15.24 9.27 22.80
N ARG A 103 -14.92 7.97 22.88
CA ARG A 103 -15.39 7.12 23.99
C ARG A 103 -14.73 7.46 25.32
N LYS A 104 -13.49 7.95 25.33
CA LYS A 104 -12.79 8.30 26.59
C LYS A 104 -13.33 9.58 27.20
N THR A 105 -13.61 10.59 26.37
CA THR A 105 -14.20 11.85 26.85
C THR A 105 -15.57 11.61 27.47
N SER A 106 -16.44 10.83 26.83
CA SER A 106 -17.79 10.54 27.34
C SER A 106 -17.83 9.76 28.67
N VAL A 107 -16.78 9.01 29.01
CA VAL A 107 -16.70 8.25 30.28
C VAL A 107 -16.14 9.10 31.42
N THR A 108 -15.41 10.17 31.12
CA THR A 108 -14.77 11.03 32.15
C THR A 108 -15.70 12.17 32.60
N ASP A 109 -16.81 12.39 31.90
CA ASP A 109 -17.81 13.41 32.20
C ASP A 109 -18.89 12.95 33.22
N TYR A 110 -18.68 11.81 33.90
CA TYR A 110 -19.52 11.26 34.98
C TYR A 110 -18.70 11.06 36.26
#